data_AF-T1DFF2-F1
#
_entry.id   AF-T1DFF2-F1
#
_cell.length_a   1.000
_cell.length_b   1.000
_cell.length_c   1.000
_cell.angle_alpha   90.00
_cell.angle_beta   90.00
_cell.angle_gamma   90.00
#
_symmetry.space_group_name_H-M   'P 1'
#
loop_
_entity.id
_entity.type
_entity.pdbx_description
1 polymer ?
#
loop_
_entity_poly.entity_id
_entity_poly.type
_entity_poly.pdbx_seq_one_letter_code
_entity_poly.pdbx_strand_id
1 'polypeptide(L)'
;FLVTGDVYRRDSIDSTHYPVFHQMEGVRVFSPGDWESSGKDATTYAAEDLKTCLEGLARHLFGAVEMRWVDTYFPFTNPSFELEIYFQEEWLEVLGCGV
;
A
#
# COMPACT_ATOMS: atom_id res chain seq x y z
N PHE A 1 -10.41 9.01 -2.44
CA PHE A 1 -9.85 10.32 -2.08
C PHE A 1 -8.47 10.13 -1.49
N LEU A 2 -7.63 11.17 -1.51
CA LEU A 2 -6.28 11.15 -0.93
C LEU A 2 -6.24 12.05 0.29
N VAL A 3 -5.49 11.65 1.31
CA VAL A 3 -5.21 12.43 2.52
C VAL A 3 -3.70 12.47 2.72
N THR A 4 -3.14 13.62 3.04
CA THR A 4 -1.72 13.75 3.39
C THR A 4 -1.57 14.65 4.59
N GLY A 5 -0.60 14.34 5.45
CA GLY A 5 -0.34 15.14 6.63
C GLY A 5 0.73 14.57 7.53
N ASP A 6 1.02 15.35 8.57
CA ASP A 6 1.98 15.00 9.61
C ASP A 6 1.35 13.99 10.57
N VAL A 7 2.13 12.97 10.91
CA VAL A 7 1.78 11.97 11.92
C VAL A 7 2.83 11.96 13.01
N TYR A 8 2.37 11.72 14.23
CA TYR A 8 3.17 11.83 15.43
C TYR A 8 3.27 10.46 16.09
N ARG A 9 4.50 9.95 16.26
CA ARG A 9 4.75 8.68 16.96
C ARG A 9 5.79 8.88 18.04
N ARG A 10 5.61 8.17 19.15
CA ARG A 10 6.63 8.07 20.20
C ARG A 10 7.54 6.90 19.84
N ASP A 11 8.72 7.20 19.34
CA ASP A 11 9.68 6.22 18.85
C ASP A 11 11.11 6.49 19.32
N SER A 12 12.05 5.59 19.02
CA SER A 12 13.49 5.89 19.15
C SER A 12 13.90 7.03 18.22
N ILE A 13 15.03 7.66 18.51
CA ILE A 13 15.63 8.66 17.63
C ILE A 13 16.91 8.05 17.06
N ASP A 14 16.86 7.73 15.77
CA ASP A 14 17.98 7.18 15.00
C ASP A 14 17.85 7.61 13.52
N SER A 15 18.63 7.03 12.62
CA SER A 15 18.60 7.39 11.20
C SER A 15 17.31 6.98 10.47
N THR A 16 16.50 6.10 11.05
CA THR A 16 15.24 5.59 10.46
C THR A 16 13.99 5.99 11.22
N HIS A 17 14.12 6.53 12.43
CA HIS A 17 12.99 6.93 13.29
C HIS A 17 13.07 8.41 13.68
N TYR A 18 11.96 9.12 13.47
CA TYR A 18 11.78 10.50 13.87
C TYR A 18 10.38 10.72 14.47
N PRO A 19 10.21 11.53 15.55
CA PRO A 19 8.91 11.66 16.23
C PRO A 19 7.77 12.23 15.39
N VAL A 20 8.09 12.88 14.27
CA VAL A 20 7.14 13.46 13.32
C VAL A 20 7.54 13.07 11.91
N PHE A 21 6.63 12.50 11.13
CA PHE A 21 6.87 12.19 9.73
C PHE A 21 5.58 12.36 8.94
N HIS A 22 5.63 12.16 7.63
CA HIS A 22 4.50 12.43 6.75
C HIS A 22 3.95 11.11 6.21
N GLN A 23 2.62 11.00 6.16
CA GLN A 23 1.95 9.91 5.46
C GLN A 23 1.06 10.46 4.34
N MET A 24 0.82 9.59 3.37
CA MET A 24 -0.24 9.76 2.39
C MET A 24 -1.11 8.51 2.44
N GLU A 25 -2.42 8.71 2.62
CA GLU A 25 -3.42 7.65 2.55
C GLU A 25 -4.28 7.83 1.30
N GLY A 26 -4.68 6.71 0.70
CA GLY A 26 -5.59 6.68 -0.43
C GLY A 26 -6.71 5.67 -0.20
N VAL A 27 -7.94 6.11 -0.45
CA VAL A 27 -9.14 5.25 -0.37
C VAL A 27 -9.88 5.29 -1.71
N ARG A 28 -10.22 4.12 -2.24
CA ARG A 28 -11.07 3.96 -3.43
C ARG A 28 -12.25 3.07 -3.08
N VAL A 29 -13.45 3.49 -3.48
CA VAL A 29 -14.70 2.75 -3.27
C VAL A 29 -15.26 2.38 -4.63
N PHE A 30 -15.73 1.14 -4.76
CA PHE A 30 -16.33 0.61 -5.97
C PHE A 30 -17.84 0.42 -5.77
N SER A 31 -18.59 0.62 -6.84
CA SER A 31 -20.01 0.28 -6.93
C SER A 31 -20.18 -1.09 -7.61
N PRO A 32 -21.27 -1.83 -7.39
CA PRO A 32 -21.46 -3.17 -7.96
C PRO A 32 -21.19 -3.27 -9.47
N GLY A 33 -21.62 -2.27 -10.24
CA GLY A 33 -21.36 -2.22 -11.68
C GLY A 33 -19.88 -2.19 -12.09
N ASP A 34 -18.95 -1.84 -11.19
CA ASP A 34 -17.52 -1.79 -11.47
C ASP A 34 -16.89 -3.19 -11.56
N TRP A 35 -17.35 -4.15 -10.74
CA TRP A 35 -16.76 -5.49 -10.67
C TRP A 35 -17.66 -6.58 -11.28
N GLU A 36 -18.97 -6.37 -11.39
CA GLU A 36 -19.92 -7.39 -11.86
C GLU A 36 -19.53 -8.01 -13.21
N SER A 37 -19.05 -7.21 -14.16
CA SER A 37 -18.63 -7.71 -15.48
C SER A 37 -17.31 -8.50 -15.46
N SER A 38 -16.54 -8.41 -14.38
CA SER A 38 -15.26 -9.11 -14.24
C SER A 38 -15.42 -10.60 -13.91
N GLY A 39 -16.59 -11.01 -13.42
CA GLY A 39 -16.84 -12.36 -12.91
C GLY A 39 -16.12 -12.68 -11.59
N LYS A 40 -15.47 -11.69 -10.95
CA LYS A 40 -14.81 -11.81 -9.66
C LYS A 40 -15.72 -11.29 -8.55
N ASP A 41 -15.53 -11.80 -7.33
CA ASP A 41 -16.14 -11.18 -6.16
C ASP A 41 -15.53 -9.79 -5.88
N ALA A 42 -16.26 -8.97 -5.14
CA ALA A 42 -15.88 -7.59 -4.87
C ALA A 42 -14.50 -7.46 -4.20
N THR A 43 -14.17 -8.39 -3.30
CA THR A 43 -12.91 -8.37 -2.55
C THR A 43 -11.73 -8.70 -3.45
N THR A 44 -11.83 -9.76 -4.25
CA THR A 44 -10.78 -10.13 -5.22
C THR A 44 -10.55 -9.02 -6.24
N TYR A 45 -11.63 -8.43 -6.77
CA TYR A 45 -11.53 -7.31 -7.72
C TYR A 45 -10.82 -6.10 -7.10
N ALA A 46 -11.24 -5.68 -5.90
CA ALA A 46 -10.66 -4.54 -5.21
C ALA A 46 -9.17 -4.76 -4.87
N ALA A 47 -8.81 -5.97 -4.43
CA ALA A 47 -7.42 -6.32 -4.12
C ALA A 47 -6.52 -6.26 -5.36
N GLU A 48 -6.99 -6.76 -6.52
CA GLU A 48 -6.21 -6.69 -7.76
C GLU A 48 -6.06 -5.27 -8.29
N ASP A 49 -7.12 -4.45 -8.26
CA ASP A 49 -7.04 -3.03 -8.64
C ASP A 49 -6.08 -2.27 -7.73
N LEU A 50 -6.17 -2.50 -6.42
CA LEU A 50 -5.27 -1.92 -5.41
C LEU A 50 -3.81 -2.27 -5.68
N LYS A 51 -3.50 -3.56 -5.87
CA LYS A 51 -2.14 -4.03 -6.17
C LYS A 51 -1.62 -3.43 -7.48
N THR A 52 -2.44 -3.44 -8.53
CA THR A 52 -2.08 -2.87 -9.83
C THR A 52 -1.79 -1.37 -9.72
N CYS A 53 -2.61 -0.63 -8.98
CA CYS A 53 -2.44 0.80 -8.76
C CYS A 53 -1.12 1.10 -8.03
N LEU A 54 -0.83 0.38 -6.95
CA LEU A 54 0.35 0.62 -6.11
C LEU A 54 1.65 0.16 -6.78
N GLU A 55 1.64 -0.93 -7.54
CA GLU A 55 2.77 -1.28 -8.41
C GLU A 55 3.01 -0.20 -9.48
N GLY A 56 1.95 0.36 -10.06
CA GLY A 56 2.04 1.48 -11.00
C GLY A 56 2.68 2.72 -10.37
N LEU A 57 2.27 3.06 -9.15
CA LEU A 57 2.86 4.16 -8.37
C LEU A 57 4.34 3.91 -8.08
N ALA A 58 4.69 2.72 -7.59
CA ALA A 58 6.08 2.36 -7.30
C ALA A 58 6.95 2.42 -8.57
N ARG A 59 6.46 1.93 -9.71
CA ARG A 59 7.16 2.04 -11.00
C ARG A 59 7.31 3.50 -11.44
N HIS A 60 6.31 4.34 -11.19
CA HIS A 60 6.36 5.76 -11.54
C HIS A 60 7.41 6.53 -10.71
N LEU A 61 7.51 6.23 -9.41
CA LEU A 61 8.41 6.93 -8.49
C LEU A 61 9.85 6.42 -8.55
N PHE A 62 10.03 5.09 -8.63
CA PHE A 62 11.35 4.45 -8.48
C PHE A 62 11.88 3.84 -9.78
N GLY A 63 11.06 3.75 -10.83
CA GLY A 63 11.42 3.10 -12.10
C GLY A 63 11.29 1.57 -12.03
N ALA A 64 12.14 0.87 -12.77
CA ALA A 64 12.13 -0.59 -12.84
C ALA A 64 12.79 -1.22 -11.59
N VAL A 65 12.08 -1.22 -10.47
CA VAL A 65 12.49 -1.90 -9.23
C VAL A 65 11.82 -3.27 -9.10
N GLU A 66 12.50 -4.21 -8.45
CA GLU A 66 11.91 -5.49 -8.08
C GLU A 66 10.98 -5.30 -6.89
N MET A 67 9.82 -5.95 -6.92
CA MET A 67 8.73 -5.76 -5.95
C MET A 67 8.23 -7.12 -5.49
N ARG A 68 7.82 -7.21 -4.22
CA ARG A 68 7.06 -8.36 -3.71
C ARG A 68 5.94 -7.93 -2.78
N TRP A 69 4.87 -8.71 -2.78
CA TRP A 69 3.76 -8.56 -1.86
C TRP A 69 3.93 -9.50 -0.68
N VAL A 70 3.77 -8.98 0.53
CA VAL A 70 3.79 -9.74 1.79
C VAL A 70 2.40 -9.69 2.40
N ASP A 71 1.83 -10.85 2.73
CA ASP A 71 0.56 -10.92 3.46
C ASP A 71 0.80 -10.49 4.91
N THR A 72 -0.01 -9.55 5.40
CA THR A 72 0.14 -8.96 6.73
C THR A 72 -1.24 -8.81 7.41
N TYR A 73 -1.28 -8.19 8.57
CA TYR A 73 -2.51 -7.89 9.29
C TYR A 73 -2.56 -6.42 9.70
N PHE A 74 -3.59 -5.72 9.23
CA PHE A 74 -4.01 -4.43 9.80
C PHE A 74 -5.44 -4.56 10.35
N PRO A 75 -5.76 -3.92 11.49
CA PRO A 75 -7.06 -4.08 12.15
C PRO A 75 -8.25 -3.49 11.37
N PHE A 76 -8.00 -2.71 10.32
CA PHE A 76 -9.01 -1.99 9.55
C PHE A 76 -9.11 -2.42 8.06
N THR A 77 -8.36 -3.45 7.64
CA THR A 77 -8.43 -4.02 6.28
C THR A 77 -8.36 -5.54 6.30
N ASN A 78 -9.08 -6.21 5.40
CA ASN A 78 -8.98 -7.65 5.20
C ASN A 78 -9.41 -8.04 3.77
N PRO A 79 -8.52 -8.61 2.94
CA PRO A 79 -7.11 -8.93 3.23
C PRO A 79 -6.21 -7.70 3.33
N SER A 80 -5.04 -7.86 3.95
CA SER A 80 -4.03 -6.82 4.15
C SER A 80 -2.69 -7.23 3.53
N PHE A 81 -1.97 -6.27 2.95
CA PHE A 81 -0.71 -6.50 2.26
C PHE A 81 0.30 -5.37 2.53
N GLU A 82 1.57 -5.75 2.59
CA GLU A 82 2.71 -4.84 2.47
C GLU A 82 3.33 -4.98 1.08
N LEU A 83 3.76 -3.85 0.51
CA LEU A 83 4.58 -3.83 -0.70
C LEU A 83 6.02 -3.54 -0.29
N GLU A 84 6.92 -4.43 -0.66
CA GLU A 84 8.35 -4.26 -0.47
C GLU A 84 9.07 -4.10 -1.81
N ILE A 85 10.10 -3.26 -1.83
CA ILE A 85 11.01 -3.11 -2.98
C ILE A 85 12.40 -3.64 -2.65
N TYR A 86 13.07 -4.25 -3.62
CA TYR A 86 14.46 -4.70 -3.43
C TYR A 86 15.41 -3.52 -3.65
N PHE A 87 16.17 -3.17 -2.62
CA PHE A 87 17.09 -2.04 -2.63
C PHE A 87 18.30 -2.32 -1.74
N GLN A 88 19.51 -2.06 -2.24
CA GLN A 88 20.77 -2.26 -1.51
C GLN A 88 20.91 -3.65 -0.87
N GLU A 89 20.59 -4.69 -1.65
CA GLU A 89 20.63 -6.10 -1.25
C GLU A 89 19.62 -6.51 -0.17
N GLU A 90 18.70 -5.62 0.22
CA GLU A 90 17.65 -5.86 1.22
C GLU A 90 16.25 -5.59 0.65
N TRP A 91 15.24 -6.20 1.26
CA TRP A 91 13.84 -5.91 0.98
C TRP A 91 13.35 -4.84 1.93
N LEU A 92 12.89 -3.72 1.38
CA LEU A 92 12.44 -2.56 2.14
C LEU A 92 10.93 -2.38 1.97
N GLU A 93 10.20 -2.43 3.08
CA GLU A 93 8.77 -2.11 3.13
C GLU A 93 8.54 -0.63 2.81
N VAL A 94 7.72 -0.34 1.80
CA VAL A 94 7.43 1.03 1.37
C VAL A 94 6.01 1.48 1.69
N LEU A 95 5.07 0.53 1.87
CA LEU A 95 3.68 0.83 2.23
C LEU A 95 2.94 -0.41 2.74
N GLY A 96 1.88 -0.16 3.50
CA GLY A 96 0.83 -1.12 3.84
C GLY A 96 -0.51 -0.72 3.20
N CYS A 97 -1.32 -1.70 2.82
CA CYS A 97 -2.63 -1.49 2.19
C CYS A 97 -3.57 -2.69 2.41
N GLY A 98 -4.83 -2.57 2.00
CA GLY A 98 -5.77 -3.68 2.02
C GLY A 98 -7.16 -3.28 1.53
N VAL A 99 -8.08 -4.25 1.55
CA VAL A 99 -9.51 -4.07 1.21
C VAL A 99 -10.33 -3.80 2.46
#